data_AF-A0A7L2RGB6-F1
#
_entry.id   AF-A0A7L2RGB6-F1
#
_cell.length_a   1.000
_cell.length_b   1.000
_cell.length_c   1.000
_cell.angle_alpha   90.00
_cell.angle_beta   90.00
_cell.angle_gamma   90.00
#
_symmetry.space_group_name_H-M   'P 1'
#
loop_
_entity.id
_entity.type
_entity.pdbx_description
1 polymer ?
#
loop_
_entity_poly.entity_id
_entity_poly.type
_entity_poly.pdbx_seq_one_letter_code
_entity_poly.pdbx_strand_id
1 'polypeptide(L)'
;LPLLLLLGPALGQGLGQTRFICTSVPLDGDVCAASALGTGSAEELKGTVLQLRETVLQQKETIMNQKETIRELTAKLGRCESQSVLDLPGEGKGRKGFAKNTMGDLSRPPAAETLSQLGQTLQSLKTRLENLEQFSRMNSSSQTNNLKDILQNKIDDLEKQVLSRVNSLEEGKLSPRNESEERGKIESTLTSLHQRISDLEKGQKDNRPPDRFQLTFPLRTNYMYAKVKKSLPEMYAFTICMWIKSSASPGMGTPFSYAVPGQANELVLIEWGNNPMEILINDKVAKLPFAINDGKWHHICVTWTTRDGVWEAYQDGTQTGNGENLAPYHPIKPQGVLVLGQEQDTLGGGFDATQAFVGELAHFNVWDRKLSPGEVYGLATCSSKALAGNVIAWAEANIDIYGGATKWTFEACRQLN
;
A
#
# COMPACT_ATOMS: atom_id res chain seq x y z
N LEU A 1 -37.29 32.50 -2.10
CA LEU A 1 -36.41 31.30 -2.11
C LEU A 1 -35.10 31.73 -2.75
N PRO A 2 -33.92 31.46 -2.15
CA PRO A 2 -33.53 30.18 -1.56
C PRO A 2 -33.19 30.24 -0.06
N LEU A 3 -33.34 29.11 0.64
CA LEU A 3 -32.87 28.89 2.01
C LEU A 3 -31.56 28.08 1.94
N LEU A 4 -30.48 28.59 2.53
CA LEU A 4 -29.30 27.80 2.89
C LEU A 4 -29.28 27.68 4.41
N LEU A 5 -29.49 26.47 4.94
CA LEU A 5 -29.40 26.16 6.37
C LEU A 5 -28.07 25.45 6.64
N LEU A 6 -27.17 26.13 7.35
CA LEU A 6 -26.00 25.54 8.00
C LEU A 6 -26.35 25.35 9.48
N LEU A 7 -26.33 24.11 9.96
CA LEU A 7 -26.43 23.78 11.39
C LEU A 7 -25.24 22.89 11.78
N GLY A 8 -24.35 23.46 12.58
CA GLY A 8 -23.41 22.72 13.43
C GLY A 8 -24.02 22.44 14.81
N PRO A 9 -23.48 21.47 15.58
CA PRO A 9 -24.18 20.83 16.67
C PRO A 9 -24.07 21.62 17.98
N ALA A 10 -25.16 21.73 18.72
CA ALA A 10 -25.13 22.02 20.15
C ALA A 10 -25.92 20.92 20.86
N LEU A 11 -25.21 20.15 21.70
CA LEU A 11 -25.82 19.18 22.61
C LEU A 11 -26.84 19.89 23.50
N GLY A 12 -28.03 19.30 23.58
CA GLY A 12 -29.16 19.80 24.34
C GLY A 12 -29.08 19.54 25.83
N GLN A 13 -29.66 20.47 26.58
CA GLN A 13 -30.47 20.19 27.76
C GLN A 13 -31.77 20.99 27.66
N GLY A 14 -32.91 20.31 27.78
CA GLY A 14 -34.20 20.89 28.21
C GLY A 14 -35.07 21.56 27.14
N LEU A 15 -36.15 20.86 26.77
CA LEU A 15 -37.25 21.35 25.93
C LEU A 15 -38.08 22.47 26.59
N GLY A 16 -38.25 23.60 25.89
CA GLY A 16 -39.22 24.64 26.24
C GLY A 16 -39.24 25.81 25.24
N GLN A 17 -40.04 25.70 24.18
CA GLN A 17 -40.45 26.75 23.22
C GLN A 17 -39.39 27.81 22.81
N THR A 18 -38.72 27.58 21.67
CA THR A 18 -37.94 28.63 21.00
C THR A 18 -38.85 29.70 20.40
N ARG A 19 -38.93 30.87 21.06
CA ARG A 19 -39.54 32.09 20.53
C ARG A 19 -38.56 32.73 19.55
N PHE A 20 -38.88 32.72 18.25
CA PHE A 20 -38.10 33.46 17.26
C PHE A 20 -38.43 34.95 17.36
N ILE A 21 -37.43 35.77 17.72
CA ILE A 21 -37.52 37.23 17.67
C ILE A 21 -36.96 37.67 16.32
N CYS A 22 -37.83 38.11 15.42
CA CYS A 22 -37.43 38.80 14.20
C CYS A 22 -37.50 40.31 14.46
N THR A 23 -36.35 40.99 14.52
CA THR A 23 -36.26 42.44 14.45
C THR A 23 -35.94 42.85 13.02
N SER A 24 -36.80 43.67 12.42
CA SER A 24 -36.60 44.28 11.10
C SER A 24 -35.51 45.36 11.17
N VAL A 25 -34.53 45.30 10.28
CA VAL A 25 -33.56 46.38 10.05
C VAL A 25 -34.05 47.25 8.89
N PRO A 26 -34.06 48.60 9.01
CA PRO A 26 -34.44 49.48 7.92
C PRO A 26 -33.42 49.44 6.78
N LEU A 27 -33.93 49.52 5.55
CA LEU A 27 -33.12 49.80 4.36
C LEU A 27 -32.71 51.28 4.40
N ASP A 28 -31.41 51.52 4.20
CA ASP A 28 -30.70 52.81 4.19
C ASP A 28 -30.11 53.28 5.53
N GLY A 29 -28.80 53.03 5.69
CA GLY A 29 -27.96 53.63 6.72
C GLY A 29 -26.63 52.88 6.93
N ASP A 30 -25.52 53.51 6.56
CA ASP A 30 -24.13 53.01 6.62
C ASP A 30 -23.78 52.19 7.88
N VAL A 31 -23.34 50.95 7.67
CA VAL A 31 -22.76 50.08 8.71
C VAL A 31 -21.24 50.21 8.67
N CYS A 32 -20.72 51.34 9.17
CA CYS A 32 -19.28 51.51 9.42
C CYS A 32 -19.02 52.60 10.48
N ALA A 33 -19.54 52.44 11.70
CA ALA A 33 -18.98 53.11 12.89
C ALA A 33 -19.65 52.63 14.18
N ALA A 34 -19.26 51.45 14.68
CA ALA A 34 -19.32 51.19 16.12
C ALA A 34 -18.33 50.08 16.50
N SER A 35 -17.43 50.42 17.42
CA SER A 35 -16.48 49.60 18.19
C SER A 35 -15.05 49.49 17.67
N ALA A 36 -14.35 50.63 17.79
CA ALA A 36 -12.93 50.67 18.08
C ALA A 36 -12.68 50.12 19.51
N LEU A 37 -12.30 48.85 19.60
CA LEU A 37 -11.57 48.23 20.71
C LEU A 37 -10.65 47.18 20.09
N GLY A 38 -9.34 47.46 20.04
CA GLY A 38 -8.31 46.50 19.57
C GLY A 38 -7.52 46.96 18.33
N THR A 39 -6.74 48.02 18.46
CA THR A 39 -5.68 48.36 17.49
C THR A 39 -4.55 47.34 17.62
N GLY A 40 -4.64 46.25 16.84
CA GLY A 40 -3.60 45.22 16.74
C GLY A 40 -3.92 44.10 15.76
N SER A 41 -5.19 43.77 15.53
CA SER A 41 -5.59 42.59 14.73
C SER A 41 -5.97 42.88 13.27
N ALA A 42 -6.36 44.12 12.93
CA ALA A 42 -6.89 44.45 11.60
C ALA A 42 -5.80 44.54 10.50
N GLU A 43 -4.58 44.92 10.85
CA GLU A 43 -3.43 44.95 9.92
C GLU A 43 -2.91 43.53 9.64
N GLU A 44 -2.85 42.66 10.66
CA GLU A 44 -2.48 41.24 10.49
C GLU A 44 -3.51 40.47 9.66
N LEU A 45 -4.81 40.74 9.84
CA LEU A 45 -5.88 40.17 9.02
C LEU A 45 -5.80 40.64 7.55
N LYS A 46 -5.41 41.88 7.29
CA LYS A 46 -5.17 42.37 5.92
C LYS A 46 -3.92 41.74 5.29
N GLY A 47 -2.85 41.59 6.06
CA GLY A 47 -1.61 40.92 5.63
C GLY A 47 -1.84 39.45 5.27
N THR A 48 -2.56 38.72 6.11
CA THR A 48 -2.90 37.30 5.87
C THR A 48 -3.81 37.11 4.66
N VAL A 49 -4.78 38.01 4.43
CA VAL A 49 -5.64 37.97 3.24
C VAL A 49 -4.85 38.25 1.96
N LEU A 50 -3.90 39.20 1.98
CA LEU A 50 -3.03 39.46 0.83
C LEU A 50 -2.09 38.29 0.55
N GLN A 51 -1.52 37.68 1.58
CA GLN A 51 -0.65 36.50 1.44
C GLN A 51 -1.41 35.28 0.92
N LEU A 52 -2.64 35.05 1.38
CA LEU A 52 -3.51 34.01 0.82
C LEU A 52 -3.85 34.27 -0.65
N ARG A 53 -4.12 35.52 -1.02
CA ARG A 53 -4.39 35.90 -2.42
C ARG A 53 -3.19 35.64 -3.33
N GLU A 54 -1.98 35.96 -2.86
CA GLU A 54 -0.74 35.69 -3.59
C GLU A 54 -0.48 34.19 -3.73
N THR A 55 -0.69 33.42 -2.65
CA THR A 55 -0.53 31.96 -2.67
C THR A 55 -1.51 31.29 -3.64
N VAL A 56 -2.76 31.76 -3.71
CA VAL A 56 -3.77 31.26 -4.65
C VAL A 56 -3.39 31.59 -6.10
N LEU A 57 -2.84 32.77 -6.37
CA LEU A 57 -2.37 33.13 -7.71
C LEU A 57 -1.18 32.26 -8.13
N GLN A 58 -0.26 31.98 -7.22
CA GLN A 58 0.91 31.14 -7.49
C GLN A 58 0.54 29.66 -7.67
N GLN A 59 -0.42 29.15 -6.91
CA GLN A 59 -1.00 27.82 -7.14
C GLN A 59 -1.70 27.74 -8.50
N LYS A 60 -2.44 28.77 -8.91
CA LYS A 60 -3.09 28.82 -10.21
C LYS A 60 -2.06 28.78 -11.36
N GLU A 61 -0.96 29.51 -11.26
CA GLU A 61 0.11 29.49 -12.26
C GLU A 61 0.79 28.11 -12.33
N THR A 62 1.05 27.50 -11.17
CA THR A 62 1.62 26.14 -11.09
C THR A 62 0.71 25.11 -11.75
N ILE A 63 -0.59 25.17 -11.50
CA ILE A 63 -1.58 24.28 -12.11
C ILE A 63 -1.67 24.51 -13.63
N MET A 64 -1.58 25.74 -14.08
CA MET A 64 -1.57 26.06 -15.51
C MET A 64 -0.33 25.48 -16.21
N ASN A 65 0.85 25.58 -15.59
CA ASN A 65 2.08 24.96 -16.11
C ASN A 65 1.99 23.43 -16.11
N GLN A 66 1.45 22.82 -15.05
CA GLN A 66 1.21 21.38 -14.99
C GLN A 66 0.22 20.90 -16.05
N LYS A 67 -0.81 21.69 -16.36
CA LYS A 67 -1.76 21.37 -17.43
C LYS A 67 -1.10 21.40 -18.81
N GLU A 68 -0.17 22.32 -19.04
CA GLU A 68 0.55 22.41 -20.30
C GLU A 68 1.56 21.27 -20.46
N THR A 69 2.28 20.89 -19.39
CA THR A 69 3.17 19.72 -19.43
C THR A 69 2.39 18.43 -19.65
N ILE A 70 1.20 18.27 -19.06
CA ILE A 70 0.32 17.13 -19.34
C ILE A 70 -0.10 17.10 -20.82
N ARG A 71 -0.47 18.25 -21.42
CA ARG A 71 -0.78 18.30 -22.86
C ARG A 71 0.41 17.90 -23.72
N GLU A 72 1.60 18.39 -23.40
CA GLU A 72 2.80 18.09 -24.16
C GLU A 72 3.18 16.60 -24.05
N LEU A 73 3.08 16.02 -22.85
CA LEU A 73 3.30 14.60 -22.61
C LEU A 73 2.27 13.74 -23.34
N THR A 74 0.99 14.15 -23.33
CA THR A 74 -0.09 13.46 -24.06
C THR A 74 0.16 13.49 -25.57
N ALA A 75 0.62 14.63 -26.11
CA ALA A 75 0.98 14.75 -27.52
C ALA A 75 2.22 13.91 -27.90
N LYS A 76 3.20 13.78 -27.00
CA LYS A 76 4.37 12.90 -27.18
C LYS A 76 4.00 11.42 -27.10
N LEU A 77 3.07 11.05 -26.21
CA LEU A 77 2.57 9.68 -26.09
C LEU A 77 1.83 9.24 -27.36
N GLY A 78 0.96 10.09 -27.92
CA GLY A 78 0.27 9.81 -29.18
C GLY A 78 1.21 9.67 -30.40
N ARG A 79 2.38 10.32 -30.38
CA ARG A 79 3.41 10.13 -31.41
C ARG A 79 4.17 8.80 -31.25
N CYS A 80 4.35 8.32 -30.02
CA CYS A 80 4.90 6.99 -29.78
C CYS A 80 3.91 5.88 -30.15
N GLU A 81 2.62 6.07 -29.85
CA GLU A 81 1.56 5.12 -30.23
C GLU A 81 1.32 5.04 -31.74
N SER A 82 1.57 6.12 -32.49
CA SER A 82 1.51 6.08 -33.96
C SER A 82 2.75 5.46 -34.61
N GLN A 83 3.87 5.31 -33.88
CA GLN A 83 5.06 4.59 -34.32
C GLN A 83 5.06 3.10 -33.93
N SER A 84 4.22 2.67 -32.99
CA SER A 84 4.14 1.27 -32.54
C SER A 84 3.12 0.41 -33.30
N VAL A 85 2.37 0.95 -34.26
CA VAL A 85 1.27 0.25 -34.97
C VAL A 85 1.64 -0.22 -36.38
N LEU A 86 2.91 -0.24 -36.76
CA LEU A 86 3.36 -0.88 -38.01
C LEU A 86 4.25 -2.09 -37.73
N ASP A 87 3.63 -3.19 -37.31
CA ASP A 87 4.09 -4.54 -37.67
C ASP A 87 3.02 -5.57 -37.32
N LEU A 88 2.32 -6.09 -38.34
CA LEU A 88 1.97 -7.51 -38.57
C LEU A 88 1.13 -7.65 -39.88
N PRO A 89 1.22 -8.79 -40.61
CA PRO A 89 0.99 -8.85 -42.06
C PRO A 89 -0.38 -9.40 -42.48
N GLY A 90 -0.89 -8.97 -43.64
CA GLY A 90 -2.08 -9.58 -44.27
C GLY A 90 -2.57 -8.90 -45.56
N GLU A 91 -2.04 -9.37 -46.70
CA GLU A 91 -2.62 -9.48 -48.04
C GLU A 91 -3.34 -8.29 -48.76
N GLY A 92 -2.84 -7.95 -49.95
CA GLY A 92 -3.72 -7.88 -51.14
C GLY A 92 -3.63 -6.68 -52.09
N LYS A 93 -2.77 -6.82 -53.13
CA LYS A 93 -2.85 -6.27 -54.52
C LYS A 93 -2.62 -4.77 -54.77
N GLY A 94 -1.69 -4.44 -55.70
CA GLY A 94 -1.64 -3.07 -56.22
C GLY A 94 -0.68 -2.55 -57.30
N ARG A 95 0.35 -3.28 -57.78
CA ARG A 95 1.06 -3.11 -59.09
C ARG A 95 1.68 -1.72 -59.51
N LYS A 96 2.93 -1.82 -60.02
CA LYS A 96 3.79 -0.87 -60.82
C LYS A 96 4.56 0.17 -59.97
N GLY A 97 5.88 0.27 -59.99
CA GLY A 97 6.95 -0.29 -60.82
C GLY A 97 7.86 0.85 -61.28
N PHE A 98 9.16 0.83 -60.94
CA PHE A 98 10.26 1.30 -61.79
C PHE A 98 11.59 0.90 -61.17
N ALA A 99 12.37 0.12 -61.93
CA ALA A 99 13.74 -0.24 -61.61
C ALA A 99 14.68 0.92 -61.96
N LYS A 100 15.72 1.11 -61.15
CA LYS A 100 17.00 1.64 -61.61
C LYS A 100 18.13 1.11 -60.73
N ASN A 101 18.97 0.28 -61.35
CA ASN A 101 20.22 -0.21 -60.80
C ASN A 101 21.26 0.92 -60.84
N THR A 102 22.08 1.05 -59.79
CA THR A 102 23.48 1.48 -59.93
C THR A 102 24.30 0.88 -58.79
N MET A 103 25.38 0.19 -59.16
CA MET A 103 26.40 -0.42 -58.29
C MET A 103 27.38 0.62 -57.73
N GLY A 104 28.00 0.28 -56.59
CA GLY A 104 29.14 0.96 -55.93
C GLY A 104 28.73 1.45 -54.54
N ASP A 105 29.42 1.22 -53.42
CA ASP A 105 30.80 0.81 -53.15
C ASP A 105 30.88 0.31 -51.68
N LEU A 106 31.99 -0.31 -51.33
CA LEU A 106 32.29 -1.15 -50.17
C LEU A 106 32.28 -0.46 -48.78
N SER A 107 31.85 -1.24 -47.77
CA SER A 107 32.37 -1.41 -46.40
C SER A 107 32.89 -0.21 -45.57
N ARG A 108 32.20 0.09 -44.46
CA ARG A 108 32.78 0.75 -43.26
C ARG A 108 32.09 0.24 -41.97
N PRO A 109 32.81 -0.13 -40.89
CA PRO A 109 32.24 -0.87 -39.75
C PRO A 109 31.45 0.03 -38.77
N PRO A 110 30.51 -0.54 -37.97
CA PRO A 110 29.54 0.20 -37.15
C PRO A 110 30.06 0.65 -35.76
N ALA A 111 31.37 0.76 -35.56
CA ALA A 111 31.97 1.01 -34.24
C ALA A 111 32.02 2.50 -33.81
N ALA A 112 31.79 3.44 -34.73
CA ALA A 112 31.94 4.88 -34.45
C ALA A 112 30.66 5.53 -33.90
N GLU A 113 29.47 5.00 -34.21
CA GLU A 113 28.20 5.52 -33.69
C GLU A 113 27.94 5.13 -32.23
N THR A 114 28.37 3.92 -31.82
CA THR A 114 28.17 3.41 -30.47
C THR A 114 29.02 4.14 -29.43
N LEU A 115 30.26 4.52 -29.78
CA LEU A 115 31.14 5.33 -28.91
C LEU A 115 30.65 6.77 -28.73
N SER A 116 30.06 7.36 -29.77
CA SER A 116 29.48 8.71 -29.69
C SER A 116 28.22 8.73 -28.82
N GLN A 117 27.34 7.72 -28.96
CA GLN A 117 26.17 7.55 -28.10
C GLN A 117 26.58 7.30 -26.64
N LEU A 118 27.58 6.46 -26.40
CA LEU A 118 28.07 6.20 -25.05
C LEU A 118 28.66 7.47 -24.40
N GLY A 119 29.43 8.25 -25.16
CA GLY A 119 29.96 9.56 -24.73
C GLY A 119 28.85 10.54 -24.35
N GLN A 120 27.78 10.63 -25.13
CA GLN A 120 26.64 11.50 -24.84
C GLN A 120 25.86 11.05 -23.59
N THR A 121 25.71 9.74 -23.38
CA THR A 121 25.07 9.20 -22.16
C THR A 121 25.91 9.45 -20.90
N LEU A 122 27.25 9.33 -21.00
CA LEU A 122 28.18 9.66 -19.92
C LEU A 122 28.18 11.16 -19.59
N GLN A 123 28.13 12.03 -20.60
CA GLN A 123 27.99 13.47 -20.40
C GLN A 123 26.68 13.80 -19.68
N SER A 124 25.56 13.19 -20.10
CA SER A 124 24.24 13.41 -19.50
C SER A 124 24.16 12.93 -18.04
N LEU A 125 24.78 11.78 -17.74
CA LEU A 125 24.90 11.27 -16.38
C LEU A 125 25.78 12.17 -15.51
N LYS A 126 26.88 12.70 -16.06
CA LYS A 126 27.75 13.66 -15.36
C LYS A 126 27.01 14.94 -14.98
N THR A 127 26.23 15.51 -15.89
CA THR A 127 25.44 16.72 -15.60
C THR A 127 24.35 16.46 -14.54
N ARG A 128 23.77 15.25 -14.53
CA ARG A 128 22.81 14.84 -13.50
C ARG A 128 23.47 14.65 -12.12
N LEU A 129 24.70 14.15 -12.09
CA LEU A 129 25.48 13.99 -10.86
C LEU A 129 25.87 15.36 -10.27
N GLU A 130 26.30 16.30 -11.13
CA GLU A 130 26.62 17.69 -10.74
C GLU A 130 25.38 18.43 -10.19
N ASN A 131 24.20 18.22 -10.78
CA ASN A 131 22.94 18.78 -10.28
C ASN A 131 22.50 18.16 -8.93
N LEU A 132 22.75 16.85 -8.72
CA LEU A 132 22.51 16.17 -7.45
C LEU A 132 23.49 16.64 -6.35
N GLU A 133 24.74 16.95 -6.70
CA GLU A 133 25.71 17.55 -5.77
C GLU A 133 25.32 18.96 -5.33
N GLN A 134 24.73 19.77 -6.22
CA GLN A 134 24.21 21.09 -5.87
C GLN A 134 23.00 21.01 -4.93
N PHE A 135 22.10 20.05 -5.12
CA PHE A 135 20.94 19.84 -4.25
C PHE A 135 21.34 19.36 -2.84
N SER A 136 22.44 18.59 -2.73
CA SER A 136 22.98 18.11 -1.45
C SER A 136 23.68 19.20 -0.62
N ARG A 137 24.15 20.29 -1.23
CA ARG A 137 24.85 21.37 -0.49
C ARG A 137 23.91 22.28 0.32
N MET A 138 22.59 22.17 0.13
CA MET A 138 21.60 22.99 0.86
C MET A 138 21.02 22.31 2.11
N ASN A 139 21.40 21.06 2.43
CA ASN A 139 20.87 20.36 3.59
C ASN A 139 22.00 19.67 4.37
N SER A 140 22.51 20.36 5.39
CA SER A 140 23.54 19.85 6.29
C SER A 140 22.97 18.78 7.22
N SER A 141 23.39 17.53 7.05
CA SER A 141 23.47 16.59 8.17
C SER A 141 24.64 15.62 7.98
N SER A 142 25.38 15.41 9.06
CA SER A 142 26.73 14.85 9.14
C SER A 142 26.85 13.35 8.80
N GLN A 143 25.83 12.74 8.19
CA GLN A 143 25.81 11.30 7.85
C GLN A 143 26.12 11.01 6.38
N THR A 144 26.08 12.01 5.49
CA THR A 144 26.35 11.83 4.05
C THR A 144 27.84 11.86 3.70
N ASN A 145 28.68 12.47 4.53
CA ASN A 145 30.13 12.56 4.29
C ASN A 145 30.81 11.18 4.33
N ASN A 146 30.40 10.29 5.24
CA ASN A 146 31.02 8.97 5.37
C ASN A 146 30.75 8.07 4.15
N LEU A 147 29.54 8.14 3.58
CA LEU A 147 29.20 7.33 2.41
C LEU A 147 29.88 7.85 1.14
N LYS A 148 30.03 9.18 1.03
CA LYS A 148 30.72 9.85 -0.07
C LYS A 148 32.21 9.50 -0.09
N ASP A 149 32.88 9.53 1.06
CA ASP A 149 34.30 9.16 1.16
C ASP A 149 34.53 7.66 0.89
N ILE A 150 33.60 6.78 1.31
CA ILE A 150 33.68 5.35 1.01
C ILE A 150 33.51 5.08 -0.50
N LEU A 151 32.59 5.78 -1.15
CA LEU A 151 32.38 5.65 -2.59
C LEU A 151 33.55 6.22 -3.39
N GLN A 152 34.10 7.37 -2.98
CA GLN A 152 35.25 7.99 -3.64
C GLN A 152 36.50 7.10 -3.54
N ASN A 153 36.78 6.53 -2.36
CA ASN A 153 37.89 5.61 -2.18
C ASN A 153 37.75 4.33 -3.02
N LYS A 154 36.52 3.83 -3.21
CA LYS A 154 36.27 2.67 -4.08
C LYS A 154 36.46 2.98 -5.57
N ILE A 155 36.12 4.19 -5.99
CA ILE A 155 36.31 4.64 -7.39
C ILE A 155 37.81 4.77 -7.68
N ASP A 156 38.57 5.39 -6.79
CA ASP A 156 40.02 5.54 -6.95
C ASP A 156 40.76 4.18 -6.96
N ASP A 157 40.30 3.20 -6.20
CA ASP A 157 40.86 1.85 -6.19
C ASP A 157 40.54 1.08 -7.48
N LEU A 158 39.33 1.25 -8.02
CA LEU A 158 38.92 0.69 -9.30
C LEU A 158 39.68 1.34 -10.47
N GLU A 159 39.92 2.64 -10.44
CA GLU A 159 40.71 3.33 -11.47
C GLU A 159 42.15 2.83 -11.48
N LYS A 160 42.77 2.62 -10.32
CA LYS A 160 44.12 2.03 -10.22
C LYS A 160 44.16 0.59 -10.73
N GLN A 161 43.14 -0.21 -10.45
CA GLN A 161 43.04 -1.57 -10.97
C GLN A 161 42.93 -1.58 -12.50
N VAL A 162 42.11 -0.71 -13.08
CA VAL A 162 41.93 -0.60 -14.53
C VAL A 162 43.22 -0.11 -15.19
N LEU A 163 43.88 0.90 -14.64
CA LEU A 163 45.18 1.39 -15.13
C LEU A 163 46.26 0.31 -15.08
N SER A 164 46.31 -0.51 -14.03
CA SER A 164 47.25 -1.64 -13.95
C SER A 164 46.98 -2.73 -14.99
N ARG A 165 45.70 -2.97 -15.31
CA ARG A 165 45.29 -3.92 -16.36
C ARG A 165 45.57 -3.38 -17.76
N VAL A 166 45.37 -2.09 -17.99
CA VAL A 166 45.68 -1.47 -19.29
C VAL A 166 47.19 -1.47 -19.54
N ASN A 167 48.01 -1.12 -18.55
CA ASN A 167 49.47 -1.15 -18.70
C ASN A 167 50.03 -2.59 -18.90
N SER A 168 49.45 -3.59 -18.23
CA SER A 168 49.81 -5.00 -18.47
C SER A 168 49.36 -5.54 -19.82
N LEU A 169 48.35 -4.90 -20.45
CA LEU A 169 47.89 -5.21 -21.81
C LEU A 169 48.67 -4.45 -22.90
N GLU A 170 49.30 -3.30 -22.60
CA GLU A 170 50.15 -2.56 -23.54
C GLU A 170 51.59 -3.08 -23.65
N GLU A 171 52.16 -3.66 -22.58
CA GLU A 171 53.52 -4.26 -22.62
C GLU A 171 53.57 -5.68 -23.21
N GLY A 172 52.41 -6.34 -23.36
CA GLY A 172 52.31 -7.72 -23.81
C GLY A 172 52.11 -7.89 -25.32
N LYS A 173 53.11 -7.60 -26.15
CA LYS A 173 53.10 -8.00 -27.58
C LYS A 173 53.97 -9.25 -27.82
N LEU A 174 53.30 -10.35 -28.16
CA LEU A 174 53.74 -11.64 -28.75
C LEU A 174 53.71 -12.88 -27.83
N SER A 175 52.57 -13.61 -27.83
CA SER A 175 52.55 -15.08 -27.89
C SER A 175 51.14 -15.62 -28.19
N PRO A 176 50.89 -16.27 -29.35
CA PRO A 176 49.55 -16.74 -29.72
C PRO A 176 49.29 -18.16 -29.18
N ARG A 177 49.39 -18.36 -27.87
CA ARG A 177 49.18 -19.70 -27.28
C ARG A 177 48.23 -19.79 -26.09
N ASN A 178 47.81 -18.66 -25.48
CA ASN A 178 47.01 -18.69 -24.25
C ASN A 178 45.64 -17.99 -24.32
N GLU A 179 45.20 -17.49 -25.48
CA GLU A 179 43.87 -16.87 -25.60
C GLU A 179 42.72 -17.84 -25.31
N SER A 180 42.87 -19.13 -25.64
CA SER A 180 41.82 -20.13 -25.41
C SER A 180 41.67 -20.50 -23.93
N GLU A 181 42.76 -20.47 -23.18
CA GLU A 181 42.77 -20.80 -21.75
C GLU A 181 42.24 -19.63 -20.91
N GLU A 182 42.57 -18.40 -21.33
CA GLU A 182 42.06 -17.17 -20.73
C GLU A 182 40.59 -16.94 -21.07
N ARG A 183 40.16 -17.25 -22.31
CA ARG A 183 38.73 -17.30 -22.68
C ARG A 183 37.96 -18.33 -21.88
N GLY A 184 38.51 -19.53 -21.64
CA GLY A 184 37.87 -20.54 -20.80
C GLY A 184 37.72 -20.11 -19.34
N LYS A 185 38.69 -19.38 -18.79
CA LYS A 185 38.58 -18.76 -17.46
C LYS A 185 37.52 -17.65 -17.42
N ILE A 186 37.44 -16.82 -18.45
CA ILE A 186 36.41 -15.78 -18.55
C ILE A 186 35.01 -16.40 -18.72
N GLU A 187 34.87 -17.45 -19.51
CA GLU A 187 33.60 -18.13 -19.73
C GLU A 187 33.14 -18.90 -18.49
N SER A 188 34.05 -19.54 -17.76
CA SER A 188 33.72 -20.20 -16.48
C SER A 188 33.33 -19.21 -15.39
N THR A 189 34.02 -18.07 -15.30
CA THR A 189 33.65 -17.00 -14.36
C THR A 189 32.33 -16.33 -14.74
N LEU A 190 32.07 -16.13 -16.04
CA LEU A 190 30.80 -15.62 -16.55
C LEU A 190 29.65 -16.59 -16.27
N THR A 191 29.87 -17.89 -16.43
CA THR A 191 28.88 -18.93 -16.12
C THR A 191 28.61 -19.00 -14.61
N SER A 192 29.66 -18.90 -13.79
CA SER A 192 29.53 -18.83 -12.34
C SER A 192 28.77 -17.59 -11.88
N LEU A 193 29.03 -16.43 -12.50
CA LEU A 193 28.30 -15.19 -12.24
C LEU A 193 26.84 -15.26 -12.71
N HIS A 194 26.57 -15.80 -13.90
CA HIS A 194 25.20 -16.03 -14.36
C HIS A 194 24.44 -16.99 -13.45
N GLN A 195 25.10 -18.05 -12.95
CA GLN A 195 24.50 -18.94 -11.97
C GLN A 195 24.19 -18.20 -10.67
N ARG A 196 25.12 -17.37 -10.18
CA ARG A 196 24.95 -16.58 -8.96
C ARG A 196 23.88 -15.50 -9.10
N ILE A 197 23.76 -14.89 -10.27
CA ILE A 197 22.70 -13.94 -10.61
C ILE A 197 21.37 -14.70 -10.73
N SER A 198 21.32 -15.87 -11.36
CA SER A 198 20.12 -16.71 -11.44
C SER A 198 19.68 -17.20 -10.05
N ASP A 199 20.62 -17.52 -9.16
CA ASP A 199 20.35 -17.89 -7.76
C ASP A 199 19.88 -16.67 -6.94
N LEU A 200 20.32 -15.46 -7.27
CA LEU A 200 19.83 -14.19 -6.68
C LEU A 200 18.46 -13.78 -7.26
N GLU A 201 18.21 -13.99 -8.55
CA GLU A 201 16.96 -13.70 -9.27
C GLU A 201 15.84 -14.70 -8.95
N LYS A 202 16.19 -15.96 -8.67
CA LYS A 202 15.26 -16.95 -8.09
C LYS A 202 14.90 -16.67 -6.63
N GLY A 203 15.49 -15.61 -6.08
CA GLY A 203 15.34 -15.23 -4.70
C GLY A 203 16.08 -16.21 -3.79
N GLN A 204 16.64 -15.68 -2.72
CA GLN A 204 16.57 -16.41 -1.47
C GLN A 204 15.12 -16.90 -1.35
N LYS A 205 14.88 -18.20 -1.50
CA LYS A 205 13.82 -18.84 -0.72
C LYS A 205 14.19 -18.51 0.71
N ASP A 206 13.67 -17.39 1.18
CA ASP A 206 13.74 -17.00 2.56
C ASP A 206 13.28 -18.24 3.33
N ASN A 207 14.19 -18.84 4.10
CA ASN A 207 13.80 -19.77 5.16
C ASN A 207 12.98 -19.04 6.25
N ARG A 208 12.56 -17.79 6.00
CA ARG A 208 11.62 -17.05 6.81
C ARG A 208 10.22 -17.64 6.56
N PRO A 209 9.57 -18.16 7.61
CA PRO A 209 8.23 -18.70 7.47
C PRO A 209 7.27 -17.64 6.89
N PRO A 210 6.45 -17.98 5.88
CA PRO A 210 5.65 -17.03 5.11
C PRO A 210 4.51 -16.37 5.91
N ASP A 211 4.32 -16.80 7.15
CA ASP A 211 3.32 -16.39 8.11
C ASP A 211 3.86 -15.39 9.16
N ARG A 212 5.17 -15.12 9.19
CA ARG A 212 5.80 -14.23 10.19
C ARG A 212 5.72 -12.74 9.84
N PHE A 213 4.51 -12.28 9.60
CA PHE A 213 4.24 -10.88 9.34
C PHE A 213 2.94 -10.41 9.97
N GLN A 214 2.86 -9.12 10.22
CA GLN A 214 1.67 -8.38 10.61
C GLN A 214 1.34 -7.34 9.54
N LEU A 215 0.06 -6.97 9.48
CA LEU A 215 -0.43 -5.80 8.78
C LEU A 215 -0.72 -4.68 9.78
N THR A 216 -0.37 -3.46 9.41
CA THR A 216 -0.62 -2.27 10.22
C THR A 216 -1.50 -1.29 9.45
N PHE A 217 -2.60 -0.91 10.09
CA PHE A 217 -3.60 0.06 9.63
C PHE A 217 -3.51 1.29 10.56
N PRO A 218 -2.72 2.31 10.20
CA PRO A 218 -2.35 3.37 11.15
C PRO A 218 -3.45 4.42 11.36
N LEU A 219 -4.37 4.56 10.41
CA LEU A 219 -5.35 5.64 10.37
C LEU A 219 -6.68 5.13 9.80
N ARG A 220 -7.76 5.76 10.25
CA ARG A 220 -9.09 5.55 9.65
C ARG A 220 -9.13 6.15 8.24
N THR A 221 -9.34 5.30 7.25
CA THR A 221 -9.54 5.68 5.86
C THR A 221 -10.57 4.77 5.24
N ASN A 222 -11.14 5.16 4.11
CA ASN A 222 -12.04 4.31 3.32
C ASN A 222 -11.32 3.64 2.14
N TYR A 223 -9.99 3.52 2.19
CA TYR A 223 -9.20 2.98 1.07
C TYR A 223 -8.03 2.08 1.50
N MET A 224 -7.59 2.07 2.77
CA MET A 224 -6.60 1.12 3.27
C MET A 224 -7.25 -0.20 3.65
N TYR A 225 -6.94 -1.26 2.93
CA TYR A 225 -7.47 -2.59 3.22
C TYR A 225 -6.54 -3.67 2.68
N ALA A 226 -6.72 -4.90 3.15
CA ALA A 226 -6.10 -6.06 2.52
C ALA A 226 -7.18 -7.03 2.03
N LYS A 227 -7.06 -7.49 0.80
CA LYS A 227 -7.97 -8.46 0.19
C LYS A 227 -7.38 -9.85 0.30
N VAL A 228 -8.13 -10.79 0.88
CA VAL A 228 -7.74 -12.19 0.86
C VAL A 228 -8.08 -12.76 -0.52
N LYS A 229 -7.10 -13.38 -1.18
CA LYS A 229 -7.24 -13.87 -2.57
C LYS A 229 -8.25 -15.00 -2.70
N LYS A 230 -8.27 -15.89 -1.72
CA LYS A 230 -9.19 -17.02 -1.68
C LYS A 230 -10.51 -16.60 -1.04
N SER A 231 -11.61 -16.90 -1.73
CA SER A 231 -12.96 -16.74 -1.20
C SER A 231 -13.33 -17.88 -0.25
N LEU A 232 -14.37 -17.67 0.57
CA LEU A 232 -14.87 -18.70 1.48
C LEU A 232 -15.74 -19.72 0.73
N PRO A 233 -15.68 -21.02 1.10
CA PRO A 233 -16.62 -22.02 0.65
C PRO A 233 -17.95 -21.86 1.39
N GLU A 234 -18.93 -22.72 1.08
CA GLU A 234 -20.14 -22.82 1.89
C GLU A 234 -19.76 -23.45 3.24
N MET A 235 -20.10 -22.80 4.35
CA MET A 235 -19.69 -23.28 5.69
C MET A 235 -20.90 -23.40 6.64
N TYR A 236 -21.05 -24.58 7.22
CA TYR A 236 -22.07 -24.89 8.24
C TYR A 236 -21.57 -24.66 9.67
N ALA A 237 -20.26 -24.51 9.81
CA ALA A 237 -19.59 -24.08 11.02
C ALA A 237 -18.29 -23.41 10.62
N PHE A 238 -17.77 -22.55 11.47
CA PHE A 238 -16.44 -22.00 11.27
C PHE A 238 -15.73 -21.71 12.58
N THR A 239 -14.42 -21.51 12.46
CA THR A 239 -13.62 -20.82 13.46
C THR A 239 -12.79 -19.77 12.74
N ILE A 240 -12.75 -18.56 13.29
CA ILE A 240 -11.86 -17.49 12.84
C ILE A 240 -10.99 -17.09 14.02
N CYS A 241 -9.68 -17.11 13.82
CA CYS A 241 -8.71 -16.68 14.82
C CYS A 241 -7.75 -15.64 14.23
N MET A 242 -7.32 -14.69 15.05
CA MET A 242 -6.28 -13.73 14.69
C MET A 242 -5.58 -13.20 15.93
N TRP A 243 -4.33 -12.74 15.73
CA TRP A 243 -3.67 -11.84 16.65
C TRP A 243 -4.04 -10.41 16.29
N ILE A 244 -4.42 -9.62 17.27
CA ILE A 244 -4.86 -8.24 17.09
C ILE A 244 -4.28 -7.35 18.20
N LYS A 245 -3.96 -6.12 17.84
CA LYS A 245 -3.54 -5.08 18.76
C LYS A 245 -4.11 -3.74 18.33
N SER A 246 -4.76 -3.03 19.24
CA SER A 246 -5.26 -1.69 18.98
C SER A 246 -5.28 -0.85 20.25
N SER A 247 -5.04 0.45 20.09
CA SER A 247 -5.24 1.48 21.11
C SER A 247 -6.25 2.53 20.64
N ALA A 248 -7.04 2.21 19.60
CA ALA A 248 -8.02 3.13 19.05
C ALA A 248 -9.24 3.23 19.96
N SER A 249 -9.80 4.43 20.03
CA SER A 249 -10.97 4.78 20.84
C SER A 249 -11.92 5.63 19.99
N PRO A 250 -13.26 5.50 20.12
CA PRO A 250 -13.99 4.70 21.11
C PRO A 250 -14.07 3.19 20.81
N GLY A 251 -13.79 2.75 19.58
CA GLY A 251 -13.68 1.33 19.20
C GLY A 251 -12.67 1.16 18.07
N MET A 252 -12.12 -0.03 17.87
CA MET A 252 -11.04 -0.22 16.90
C MET A 252 -11.47 -0.26 15.43
N GLY A 253 -12.76 -0.34 15.12
CA GLY A 253 -13.28 -0.49 13.76
C GLY A 253 -13.46 -1.95 13.36
N THR A 254 -13.22 -2.27 12.09
CA THR A 254 -13.61 -3.56 11.48
C THR A 254 -12.40 -4.41 11.07
N PRO A 255 -11.88 -5.30 11.94
CA PRO A 255 -10.76 -6.16 11.61
C PRO A 255 -10.94 -6.95 10.32
N PHE A 256 -12.15 -7.47 10.07
CA PHE A 256 -12.49 -8.11 8.80
C PHE A 256 -13.98 -8.04 8.48
N SER A 257 -14.29 -8.11 7.20
CA SER A 257 -15.65 -8.27 6.66
C SER A 257 -15.63 -9.22 5.47
N TYR A 258 -16.73 -9.93 5.28
CA TYR A 258 -16.98 -10.79 4.14
C TYR A 258 -18.37 -10.50 3.58
N ALA A 259 -18.39 -10.17 2.29
CA ALA A 259 -19.59 -9.81 1.55
C ALA A 259 -19.84 -10.81 0.42
N VAL A 260 -21.10 -11.14 0.16
CA VAL A 260 -21.55 -11.94 -0.99
C VAL A 260 -22.55 -11.13 -1.82
N PRO A 261 -22.81 -11.48 -3.08
CA PRO A 261 -23.86 -10.82 -3.86
C PRO A 261 -25.19 -10.80 -3.12
N GLY A 262 -25.72 -9.60 -2.85
CA GLY A 262 -27.00 -9.38 -2.18
C GLY A 262 -26.97 -9.43 -0.65
N GLN A 263 -25.81 -9.68 -0.02
CA GLN A 263 -25.64 -9.57 1.44
C GLN A 263 -24.21 -9.11 1.75
N ALA A 264 -24.06 -7.82 2.08
CA ALA A 264 -22.75 -7.23 2.36
C ALA A 264 -22.22 -7.62 3.75
N ASN A 265 -23.14 -7.86 4.70
CA ASN A 265 -22.87 -8.28 6.07
C ASN A 265 -23.03 -9.79 6.24
N GLU A 266 -22.45 -10.57 5.32
CA GLU A 266 -22.53 -12.03 5.39
C GLU A 266 -21.76 -12.55 6.60
N LEU A 267 -20.56 -12.02 6.84
CA LEU A 267 -19.78 -12.28 8.05
C LEU A 267 -18.86 -11.09 8.37
N VAL A 268 -19.07 -10.41 9.51
CA VAL A 268 -18.31 -9.19 9.87
C VAL A 268 -17.92 -9.22 11.35
N LEU A 269 -16.70 -8.80 11.67
CA LEU A 269 -16.29 -8.51 13.05
C LEU A 269 -16.00 -7.01 13.16
N ILE A 270 -16.68 -6.32 14.07
CA ILE A 270 -16.60 -4.86 14.19
C ILE A 270 -16.72 -4.40 15.64
N GLU A 271 -15.96 -3.37 16.01
CA GLU A 271 -16.12 -2.61 17.24
C GLU A 271 -16.28 -1.13 16.87
N TRP A 272 -17.53 -0.64 16.88
CA TRP A 272 -17.86 0.69 16.39
C TRP A 272 -18.60 1.55 17.43
N GLY A 273 -18.17 2.79 17.56
CA GLY A 273 -18.69 3.71 18.58
C GLY A 273 -18.36 3.22 20.00
N ASN A 274 -19.33 3.31 20.89
CA ASN A 274 -19.22 2.83 22.29
C ASN A 274 -19.81 1.43 22.48
N ASN A 275 -20.02 0.68 21.38
CA ASN A 275 -20.51 -0.68 21.45
C ASN A 275 -19.36 -1.66 21.72
N PRO A 276 -19.60 -2.77 22.42
CA PRO A 276 -18.63 -3.85 22.49
C PRO A 276 -18.35 -4.40 21.09
N MET A 277 -17.30 -5.21 20.97
CA MET A 277 -17.05 -5.94 19.73
C MET A 277 -18.24 -6.83 19.37
N GLU A 278 -18.65 -6.80 18.12
CA GLU A 278 -19.81 -7.51 17.58
C GLU A 278 -19.37 -8.42 16.42
N ILE A 279 -19.92 -9.62 16.39
CA ILE A 279 -19.90 -10.47 15.20
C ILE A 279 -21.26 -10.41 14.53
N LEU A 280 -21.26 -10.16 13.23
CA LEU A 280 -22.43 -10.18 12.38
C LEU A 280 -22.39 -11.41 11.48
N ILE A 281 -23.51 -12.11 11.38
CA ILE A 281 -23.73 -13.19 10.42
C ILE A 281 -25.09 -12.94 9.75
N ASN A 282 -25.10 -12.71 8.44
CA ASN A 282 -26.32 -12.39 7.69
C ASN A 282 -27.16 -11.29 8.37
N ASP A 283 -26.53 -10.14 8.67
CA ASP A 283 -27.09 -9.00 9.43
C ASP A 283 -27.59 -9.31 10.87
N LYS A 284 -27.38 -10.52 11.39
CA LYS A 284 -27.68 -10.84 12.79
C LYS A 284 -26.47 -10.57 13.65
N VAL A 285 -26.68 -9.93 14.79
CA VAL A 285 -25.62 -9.42 15.67
C VAL A 285 -25.50 -10.29 16.92
N ALA A 286 -24.26 -10.62 17.31
CA ALA A 286 -23.93 -11.07 18.66
C ALA A 286 -22.82 -10.23 19.25
N LYS A 287 -22.97 -9.83 20.52
CA LYS A 287 -21.99 -9.04 21.27
C LYS A 287 -20.97 -9.96 21.92
N LEU A 288 -19.70 -9.69 21.67
CA LEU A 288 -18.57 -10.47 22.16
C LEU A 288 -17.94 -9.78 23.37
N PRO A 289 -17.66 -10.51 24.45
CA PRO A 289 -17.07 -9.95 25.67
C PRO A 289 -15.53 -9.86 25.57
N PHE A 290 -15.02 -9.25 24.51
CA PHE A 290 -13.58 -9.02 24.35
C PHE A 290 -13.14 -7.71 25.00
N ALA A 291 -12.00 -7.76 25.67
CA ALA A 291 -11.34 -6.60 26.26
C ALA A 291 -9.91 -6.53 25.69
N ILE A 292 -9.77 -5.90 24.53
CA ILE A 292 -8.55 -5.95 23.69
C ILE A 292 -8.08 -4.57 23.18
N ASN A 293 -8.68 -3.48 23.69
CA ASN A 293 -8.36 -2.10 23.33
C ASN A 293 -7.35 -1.44 24.30
N ASP A 294 -6.40 -2.23 24.82
CA ASP A 294 -5.42 -1.79 25.81
C ASP A 294 -4.02 -1.50 25.20
N GLY A 295 -3.91 -1.54 23.87
CA GLY A 295 -2.66 -1.36 23.14
C GLY A 295 -1.71 -2.57 23.18
N LYS A 296 -2.15 -3.73 23.68
CA LYS A 296 -1.36 -4.98 23.68
C LYS A 296 -1.84 -5.96 22.62
N TRP A 297 -0.99 -6.95 22.35
CA TRP A 297 -1.34 -8.07 21.49
C TRP A 297 -2.24 -9.04 22.23
N HIS A 298 -3.37 -9.36 21.62
CA HIS A 298 -4.30 -10.38 22.06
C HIS A 298 -4.54 -11.39 20.95
N HIS A 299 -4.73 -12.64 21.33
CA HIS A 299 -5.20 -13.68 20.42
C HIS A 299 -6.70 -13.89 20.61
N ILE A 300 -7.50 -13.61 19.59
CA ILE A 300 -8.96 -13.81 19.64
C ILE A 300 -9.39 -14.91 18.69
N CYS A 301 -10.38 -15.69 19.10
CA CYS A 301 -11.10 -16.60 18.23
C CYS A 301 -12.62 -16.50 18.43
N VAL A 302 -13.36 -16.67 17.35
CA VAL A 302 -14.81 -16.89 17.38
C VAL A 302 -15.10 -18.22 16.68
N THR A 303 -15.80 -19.11 17.36
CA THR A 303 -16.36 -20.33 16.76
C THR A 303 -17.87 -20.12 16.57
N TRP A 304 -18.45 -20.68 15.51
CA TRP A 304 -19.88 -20.62 15.27
C TRP A 304 -20.37 -21.85 14.49
N THR A 305 -21.65 -22.22 14.65
CA THR A 305 -22.31 -23.26 13.85
C THR A 305 -23.75 -22.89 13.51
N THR A 306 -24.21 -23.33 12.34
CA THR A 306 -25.60 -23.18 11.88
C THR A 306 -26.60 -23.83 12.81
N ARG A 307 -26.22 -24.91 13.51
CA ARG A 307 -27.11 -25.59 14.46
C ARG A 307 -27.36 -24.68 15.66
N ASP A 308 -28.59 -24.18 15.74
CA ASP A 308 -29.07 -23.24 16.77
C ASP A 308 -28.30 -21.91 16.83
N GLY A 309 -27.41 -21.64 15.86
CA GLY A 309 -26.63 -20.40 15.82
C GLY A 309 -25.69 -20.26 17.02
N VAL A 310 -25.15 -21.37 17.53
CA VAL A 310 -24.28 -21.38 18.72
C VAL A 310 -22.91 -20.81 18.37
N TRP A 311 -22.45 -19.84 19.17
CA TRP A 311 -21.13 -19.24 19.07
C TRP A 311 -20.38 -19.27 20.40
N GLU A 312 -19.04 -19.31 20.33
CA GLU A 312 -18.15 -19.17 21.48
C GLU A 312 -17.05 -18.15 21.14
N ALA A 313 -16.71 -17.33 22.13
CA ALA A 313 -15.68 -16.31 22.03
C ALA A 313 -14.50 -16.71 22.93
N TYR A 314 -13.29 -16.66 22.39
CA TYR A 314 -12.05 -16.96 23.09
C TYR A 314 -11.11 -15.77 23.01
N GLN A 315 -10.54 -15.38 24.15
CA GLN A 315 -9.50 -14.38 24.26
C GLN A 315 -8.30 -15.01 24.95
N ASP A 316 -7.12 -14.86 24.36
CA ASP A 316 -5.83 -15.35 24.85
C ASP A 316 -5.87 -16.85 25.22
N GLY A 317 -6.59 -17.63 24.41
CA GLY A 317 -6.72 -19.09 24.56
C GLY A 317 -7.79 -19.54 25.55
N THR A 318 -8.46 -18.62 26.23
CA THR A 318 -9.51 -18.91 27.23
C THR A 318 -10.88 -18.49 26.71
N GLN A 319 -11.90 -19.31 26.95
CA GLN A 319 -13.27 -18.95 26.58
C GLN A 319 -13.79 -17.83 27.48
N THR A 320 -14.19 -16.70 26.89
CA THR A 320 -14.72 -15.54 27.61
C THR A 320 -16.21 -15.35 27.44
N GLY A 321 -16.80 -15.94 26.39
CA GLY A 321 -18.22 -15.82 26.10
C GLY A 321 -18.77 -16.99 25.29
N ASN A 322 -20.09 -17.11 25.30
CA ASN A 322 -20.86 -17.95 24.40
C ASN A 322 -22.28 -17.39 24.26
N GLY A 323 -22.97 -17.88 23.24
CA GLY A 323 -24.38 -17.63 23.05
C GLY A 323 -24.96 -18.51 21.95
N GLU A 324 -26.23 -18.28 21.65
CA GLU A 324 -27.01 -19.02 20.66
C GLU A 324 -27.88 -18.05 19.85
N ASN A 325 -28.62 -18.59 18.89
CA ASN A 325 -29.56 -17.86 18.03
C ASN A 325 -28.89 -16.77 17.14
N LEU A 326 -27.58 -16.88 16.88
CA LEU A 326 -26.90 -16.07 15.87
C LEU A 326 -27.07 -16.72 14.50
N ALA A 327 -27.94 -16.17 13.66
CA ALA A 327 -28.22 -16.65 12.31
C ALA A 327 -28.42 -18.18 12.20
N PRO A 328 -29.30 -18.79 13.02
CA PRO A 328 -29.49 -20.23 13.00
C PRO A 328 -29.94 -20.70 11.62
N TYR A 329 -29.46 -21.88 11.21
CA TYR A 329 -29.79 -22.54 9.93
C TYR A 329 -29.38 -21.76 8.67
N HIS A 330 -28.54 -20.74 8.78
CA HIS A 330 -28.00 -19.98 7.63
C HIS A 330 -26.54 -20.37 7.38
N PRO A 331 -26.21 -21.27 6.43
CA PRO A 331 -24.82 -21.52 6.07
C PRO A 331 -24.16 -20.24 5.53
N ILE A 332 -22.89 -20.02 5.86
CA ILE A 332 -22.13 -18.91 5.28
C ILE A 332 -22.04 -19.16 3.77
N LYS A 333 -22.51 -18.20 2.98
CA LYS A 333 -22.57 -18.31 1.53
C LYS A 333 -21.16 -18.30 0.91
N PRO A 334 -20.93 -19.12 -0.13
CA PRO A 334 -19.64 -19.18 -0.79
C PRO A 334 -19.39 -17.98 -1.72
N GLN A 335 -18.17 -17.90 -2.24
CA GLN A 335 -17.80 -17.06 -3.42
C GLN A 335 -17.96 -15.54 -3.22
N GLY A 336 -17.91 -15.07 -1.98
CA GLY A 336 -17.85 -13.65 -1.63
C GLY A 336 -16.44 -13.06 -1.66
N VAL A 337 -16.31 -11.84 -1.14
CA VAL A 337 -15.05 -11.11 -1.02
C VAL A 337 -14.72 -10.88 0.45
N LEU A 338 -13.57 -11.42 0.88
CA LEU A 338 -13.04 -11.26 2.22
C LEU A 338 -12.03 -10.11 2.26
N VAL A 339 -12.31 -9.11 3.09
CA VAL A 339 -11.50 -7.92 3.28
C VAL A 339 -11.06 -7.83 4.73
N LEU A 340 -9.81 -7.44 4.95
CA LEU A 340 -9.25 -7.09 6.25
C LEU A 340 -9.14 -5.57 6.36
N GLY A 341 -9.60 -5.04 7.49
CA GLY A 341 -9.46 -3.65 7.89
C GLY A 341 -10.60 -2.70 7.48
N GLN A 342 -11.63 -3.19 6.79
CA GLN A 342 -12.78 -2.39 6.34
C GLN A 342 -14.09 -3.17 6.51
N GLU A 343 -15.16 -2.42 6.75
CA GLU A 343 -16.56 -2.84 6.66
C GLU A 343 -17.04 -2.67 5.21
N GLN A 344 -17.87 -3.59 4.69
CA GLN A 344 -18.29 -3.62 3.28
C GLN A 344 -19.78 -3.27 3.16
N ASP A 345 -20.12 -2.11 2.59
CA ASP A 345 -21.51 -1.82 2.16
C ASP A 345 -21.84 -2.44 0.78
N THR A 346 -20.82 -2.80 0.01
CA THR A 346 -20.96 -3.42 -1.31
C THR A 346 -19.92 -4.52 -1.50
N LEU A 347 -20.12 -5.40 -2.48
CA LEU A 347 -19.20 -6.50 -2.75
C LEU A 347 -17.78 -6.00 -3.07
N GLY A 348 -16.85 -6.14 -2.12
CA GLY A 348 -15.46 -5.71 -2.25
C GLY A 348 -15.22 -4.21 -2.13
N GLY A 349 -16.16 -3.42 -1.61
CA GLY A 349 -16.04 -1.96 -1.55
C GLY A 349 -17.14 -1.30 -0.72
N GLY A 350 -17.40 -0.02 -0.96
CA GLY A 350 -18.38 0.75 -0.19
C GLY A 350 -17.92 0.96 1.25
N PHE A 351 -16.64 1.32 1.41
CA PHE A 351 -16.02 1.43 2.73
C PHE A 351 -16.36 2.78 3.39
N ASP A 352 -16.70 2.75 4.67
CA ASP A 352 -16.77 3.95 5.52
C ASP A 352 -15.52 4.06 6.41
N ALA A 353 -14.83 5.20 6.32
CA ALA A 353 -13.69 5.51 7.16
C ALA A 353 -14.03 5.47 8.66
N THR A 354 -15.28 5.77 9.07
CA THR A 354 -15.65 5.74 10.50
C THR A 354 -15.64 4.33 11.09
N GLN A 355 -15.80 3.31 10.25
CA GLN A 355 -15.83 1.90 10.61
C GLN A 355 -14.51 1.18 10.31
N ALA A 356 -13.57 1.85 9.63
CA ALA A 356 -12.26 1.29 9.28
C ALA A 356 -11.46 0.88 10.51
N PHE A 357 -10.76 -0.25 10.41
CA PHE A 357 -9.87 -0.73 11.47
C PHE A 357 -8.66 0.17 11.66
N VAL A 358 -8.29 0.40 12.91
CA VAL A 358 -7.02 1.03 13.29
C VAL A 358 -6.30 0.12 14.27
N GLY A 359 -5.13 -0.37 13.88
CA GLY A 359 -4.34 -1.28 14.70
C GLY A 359 -3.42 -2.18 13.88
N GLU A 360 -2.98 -3.24 14.52
CA GLU A 360 -2.09 -4.25 13.98
C GLU A 360 -2.81 -5.60 14.00
N LEU A 361 -2.66 -6.38 12.93
CA LEU A 361 -3.31 -7.68 12.75
C LEU A 361 -2.33 -8.70 12.17
N ALA A 362 -2.33 -9.91 12.71
CA ALA A 362 -1.47 -11.01 12.25
C ALA A 362 -2.15 -12.37 12.43
N HIS A 363 -1.62 -13.39 11.75
CA HIS A 363 -2.09 -14.78 11.87
C HIS A 363 -3.61 -14.94 11.72
N PHE A 364 -4.24 -14.19 10.80
CA PHE A 364 -5.64 -14.39 10.47
C PHE A 364 -5.83 -15.73 9.77
N ASN A 365 -6.57 -16.63 10.41
CA ASN A 365 -6.83 -17.98 9.95
C ASN A 365 -8.30 -18.33 10.05
N VAL A 366 -8.79 -19.14 9.11
CA VAL A 366 -10.18 -19.58 9.02
C VAL A 366 -10.26 -21.09 8.83
N TRP A 367 -11.13 -21.73 9.60
CA TRP A 367 -11.51 -23.13 9.49
C TRP A 367 -13.00 -23.27 9.22
N ASP A 368 -13.41 -24.30 8.47
CA ASP A 368 -14.82 -24.66 8.17
C ASP A 368 -15.43 -25.60 9.23
N ARG A 369 -14.88 -25.56 10.44
CA ARG A 369 -15.32 -26.35 11.60
C ARG A 369 -15.14 -25.57 12.89
N LYS A 370 -15.81 -26.00 13.95
CA LYS A 370 -15.50 -25.55 15.31
C LYS A 370 -14.18 -26.18 15.77
N LEU A 371 -13.24 -25.35 16.21
CA LEU A 371 -12.06 -25.80 16.94
C LEU A 371 -12.44 -26.14 18.39
N SER A 372 -11.76 -27.12 18.97
CA SER A 372 -11.86 -27.42 20.39
C SER A 372 -11.11 -26.39 21.24
N PRO A 373 -11.46 -26.22 22.54
CA PRO A 373 -10.75 -25.32 23.43
C PRO A 373 -9.23 -25.59 23.49
N GLY A 374 -8.80 -26.85 23.40
CA GLY A 374 -7.39 -27.22 23.39
C GLY A 374 -6.65 -26.80 22.11
N GLU A 375 -7.32 -26.85 20.95
CA GLU A 375 -6.77 -26.33 19.70
C GLU A 375 -6.64 -24.80 19.73
N VAL A 376 -7.66 -24.11 20.25
CA VAL A 376 -7.64 -22.65 20.43
C VAL A 376 -6.55 -22.21 21.41
N TYR A 377 -6.39 -22.93 22.52
CA TYR A 377 -5.31 -22.70 23.48
C TYR A 377 -3.94 -22.89 22.80
N GLY A 378 -3.77 -23.97 22.01
CA GLY A 378 -2.54 -24.22 21.28
C GLY A 378 -2.18 -23.10 20.29
N LEU A 379 -3.17 -22.47 19.65
CA LEU A 379 -2.96 -21.30 18.79
C LEU A 379 -2.52 -20.08 19.61
N ALA A 380 -3.19 -19.81 20.73
CA ALA A 380 -2.89 -18.66 21.60
C ALA A 380 -1.51 -18.73 22.26
N THR A 381 -1.02 -19.95 22.57
CA THR A 381 0.31 -20.15 23.16
C THR A 381 1.40 -20.45 22.13
N CYS A 382 1.13 -20.24 20.84
CA CYS A 382 2.06 -20.51 19.74
C CYS A 382 2.69 -21.91 19.77
N SER A 383 1.87 -22.92 20.09
CA SER A 383 2.31 -24.31 20.11
C SER A 383 2.81 -24.74 18.73
N SER A 384 3.90 -25.50 18.68
CA SER A 384 4.40 -26.08 17.41
C SER A 384 3.42 -27.06 16.76
N LYS A 385 2.40 -27.51 17.50
CA LYS A 385 1.31 -28.36 17.02
C LYS A 385 0.11 -27.56 16.50
N ALA A 386 0.13 -26.23 16.63
CA ALA A 386 -0.95 -25.40 16.17
C ALA A 386 -1.10 -25.53 14.64
N LEU A 387 -2.30 -25.87 14.20
CA LEU A 387 -2.60 -26.07 12.79
C LEU A 387 -2.88 -24.71 12.12
N ALA A 388 -2.56 -24.59 10.84
CA ALA A 388 -3.01 -23.46 10.03
C ALA A 388 -4.49 -23.64 9.64
N GLY A 389 -5.14 -22.54 9.25
CA GLY A 389 -6.51 -22.58 8.72
C GLY A 389 -6.61 -23.41 7.44
N ASN A 390 -7.55 -24.36 7.39
CA ASN A 390 -7.79 -25.17 6.19
C ASN A 390 -8.57 -24.42 5.12
N VAL A 391 -9.32 -23.38 5.51
CA VAL A 391 -10.02 -22.50 4.56
C VAL A 391 -9.08 -21.37 4.14
N ILE A 392 -8.65 -20.54 5.10
CA ILE A 392 -7.69 -19.46 4.91
C ILE A 392 -6.53 -19.67 5.87
N ALA A 393 -5.31 -19.75 5.33
CA ALA A 393 -4.07 -19.75 6.10
C ALA A 393 -3.37 -18.40 5.97
N TRP A 394 -2.82 -17.89 7.08
CA TRP A 394 -2.04 -16.66 7.07
C TRP A 394 -0.72 -16.84 6.33
N ALA A 395 -0.62 -16.27 5.14
CA ALA A 395 0.60 -16.26 4.33
C ALA A 395 0.59 -15.05 3.40
N GLU A 396 1.75 -14.45 3.16
CA GLU A 396 1.85 -13.27 2.28
C GLU A 396 1.27 -13.53 0.88
N ALA A 397 1.47 -14.74 0.35
CA ALA A 397 0.98 -15.12 -0.97
C ALA A 397 -0.56 -15.07 -1.09
N ASN A 398 -1.29 -15.15 0.02
CA ASN A 398 -2.74 -15.21 0.07
C ASN A 398 -3.43 -13.84 0.19
N ILE A 399 -2.65 -12.74 0.27
CA ILE A 399 -3.18 -11.42 0.62
C ILE A 399 -2.64 -10.36 -0.35
N ASP A 400 -3.54 -9.53 -0.88
CA ASP A 400 -3.18 -8.33 -1.64
C ASP A 400 -3.46 -7.09 -0.79
N ILE A 401 -2.47 -6.20 -0.66
CA ILE A 401 -2.54 -5.01 0.19
C ILE A 401 -2.82 -3.77 -0.66
N TYR A 402 -3.77 -2.94 -0.23
CA TYR A 402 -4.22 -1.74 -0.93
C TYR A 402 -4.18 -0.50 -0.02
N GLY A 403 -4.08 0.66 -0.65
CA GLY A 403 -4.23 1.96 0.04
C GLY A 403 -3.07 2.37 0.93
N GLY A 404 -1.97 1.62 0.98
CA GLY A 404 -0.79 1.97 1.78
C GLY A 404 -0.78 1.41 3.21
N ALA A 405 -1.61 0.40 3.52
CA ALA A 405 -1.40 -0.41 4.72
C ALA A 405 0.01 -1.04 4.68
N THR A 406 0.68 -1.06 5.83
CA THR A 406 2.10 -1.47 5.90
C THR A 406 2.25 -2.89 6.43
N LYS A 407 3.32 -3.56 6.03
CA LYS A 407 3.65 -4.92 6.46
C LYS A 407 4.95 -4.90 7.26
N TRP A 408 4.93 -5.56 8.43
CA TRP A 408 6.09 -5.69 9.31
C TRP A 408 6.29 -7.14 9.70
N THR A 409 7.51 -7.51 10.10
CA THR A 409 7.77 -8.85 10.65
C THR A 409 7.08 -8.99 12.01
N PHE A 410 6.41 -10.12 12.22
CA PHE A 410 5.75 -10.43 13.47
C PHE A 410 6.13 -11.83 13.94
N GLU A 411 6.41 -11.95 15.23
CA GLU A 411 6.63 -13.22 15.89
C GLU A 411 5.70 -13.31 17.09
N ALA A 412 4.61 -14.04 16.92
CA ALA A 412 3.66 -14.30 17.99
C ALA A 412 4.37 -14.93 19.20
N CYS A 413 3.88 -14.62 20.41
CA CYS A 413 4.41 -15.10 21.68
C CYS A 413 5.87 -14.72 22.03
N ARG A 414 6.55 -13.89 21.23
CA ARG A 414 7.94 -13.46 21.53
C ARG A 414 8.04 -12.37 22.63
N GLN A 415 6.92 -11.85 23.13
CA GLN A 415 6.85 -10.82 24.17
C GLN A 415 5.97 -11.22 25.37
N LEU A 416 6.26 -12.37 25.99
CA LEU A 416 5.66 -12.78 27.27
C LEU A 416 6.70 -12.81 28.42
N ASN A 417 7.75 -11.99 28.35
CA ASN A 417 8.73 -11.84 29.44
C ASN A 417 8.59 -10.49 30.14
#